data_AF-A0A923RT52-F1
#
_entry.id   AF-A0A923RT52-F1
#
_cell.length_a   1.000
_cell.length_b   1.000
_cell.length_c   1.000
_cell.angle_alpha   90.00
_cell.angle_beta   90.00
_cell.angle_gamma   90.00
#
_symmetry.space_group_name_H-M   'P 1'
#
loop_
_entity.id
_entity.type
_entity.pdbx_description
1 polymer ?
#
loop_
_entity_poly.entity_id
_entity_poly.type
_entity_poly.pdbx_seq_one_letter_code
_entity_poly.pdbx_strand_id
1 'polypeptide(L)'
;MVKGTKLTDKKGNTYKVTNVKKKEVTFVAQKKNAKGTLTIPATITAGKQKYKVTAIAAKACKGNRKITKVTIGKNVKSIGKQAFYGCKKLKKITIKSTSLKNKNIGKQAFSKIAKNAKIIMTSI
;
A
#
# COMPACT_ATOMS: atom_id res chain seq x y z
N MET A 1 11.36 -7.12 -17.84
CA MET A 1 10.66 -7.71 -16.68
C MET A 1 9.34 -8.31 -17.12
N VAL A 2 8.97 -9.46 -16.56
CA VAL A 2 7.72 -10.16 -16.87
C VAL A 2 6.65 -9.93 -15.79
N LYS A 3 5.38 -10.23 -16.09
CA LYS A 3 4.31 -10.21 -15.09
C LYS A 3 4.67 -11.18 -13.95
N GLY A 4 4.44 -10.78 -12.71
CA GLY A 4 4.79 -11.59 -11.53
C GLY A 4 6.18 -11.32 -10.96
N THR A 5 7.06 -10.61 -11.70
CA THR A 5 8.39 -10.20 -11.19
C THR A 5 8.24 -9.46 -9.85
N LYS A 6 8.99 -9.89 -8.84
CA LYS A 6 9.08 -9.20 -7.55
C LYS A 6 10.08 -8.06 -7.63
N LEU A 7 9.74 -6.93 -7.05
CA LEU A 7 10.55 -5.72 -6.97
C LEU A 7 10.68 -5.28 -5.52
N THR A 8 11.80 -4.64 -5.17
CA THR A 8 11.99 -4.05 -3.85
C THR A 8 12.37 -2.58 -4.01
N ASP A 9 11.71 -1.68 -3.27
CA ASP A 9 12.09 -0.26 -3.26
C ASP A 9 13.30 0.00 -2.34
N LYS A 10 13.86 1.21 -2.41
CA LYS A 10 14.97 1.64 -1.53
C LYS A 10 14.63 1.57 -0.04
N LYS A 11 13.35 1.49 0.32
CA LYS A 11 12.87 1.37 1.72
C LYS A 11 12.69 -0.09 2.13
N GLY A 12 12.95 -1.06 1.26
CA GLY A 12 12.83 -2.49 1.53
C GLY A 12 11.40 -3.04 1.41
N ASN A 13 10.46 -2.30 0.83
CA ASN A 13 9.11 -2.81 0.58
C ASN A 13 9.06 -3.60 -0.71
N THR A 14 8.24 -4.66 -0.73
CA THR A 14 8.11 -5.58 -1.86
C THR A 14 6.88 -5.24 -2.71
N TYR A 15 7.07 -5.30 -4.02
CA TYR A 15 6.06 -5.09 -5.04
C TYR A 15 6.07 -6.25 -6.03
N LYS A 16 4.98 -6.40 -6.79
CA LYS A 16 4.87 -7.38 -7.87
C LYS A 16 4.38 -6.69 -9.13
N VAL A 17 5.05 -6.92 -10.25
CA VAL A 17 4.63 -6.42 -11.58
C VAL A 17 3.32 -7.09 -11.97
N THR A 18 2.29 -6.29 -12.20
CA THR A 18 0.95 -6.75 -12.61
C THR A 18 0.66 -6.50 -14.07
N ASN A 19 1.24 -5.44 -14.65
CA ASN A 19 1.12 -5.13 -16.07
C ASN A 19 2.45 -4.60 -16.61
N VAL A 20 3.07 -5.35 -17.52
CA VAL A 20 4.36 -4.99 -18.12
C VAL A 20 4.21 -3.78 -19.06
N LYS A 21 3.20 -3.80 -19.95
CA LYS A 21 2.95 -2.74 -20.93
C LYS A 21 2.60 -1.42 -20.26
N LYS A 22 1.68 -1.44 -19.28
CA LYS A 22 1.25 -0.25 -18.53
C LYS A 22 2.20 0.16 -17.40
N LYS A 23 3.26 -0.62 -17.16
CA LYS A 23 4.23 -0.43 -16.07
C LYS A 23 3.55 -0.30 -14.72
N GLU A 24 2.71 -1.28 -14.37
CA GLU A 24 1.95 -1.29 -13.13
C GLU A 24 2.45 -2.36 -12.17
N VAL A 25 2.44 -2.02 -10.88
CA VAL A 25 2.82 -2.91 -9.79
C VAL A 25 1.79 -2.87 -8.67
N THR A 26 1.70 -3.95 -7.92
CA THR A 26 0.98 -4.04 -6.65
C THR A 26 1.98 -4.00 -5.50
N PHE A 27 1.70 -3.23 -4.45
CA PHE A 27 2.41 -3.30 -3.18
C PHE A 27 2.04 -4.60 -2.47
N VAL A 28 3.00 -5.50 -2.25
CA VAL A 28 2.75 -6.86 -1.73
C VAL A 28 3.09 -6.98 -0.26
N ALA A 29 4.18 -6.36 0.18
CA ALA A 29 4.59 -6.44 1.58
C ALA A 29 5.39 -5.20 1.96
N GLN A 30 5.18 -4.71 3.18
CA GLN A 30 6.10 -3.74 3.79
C GLN A 30 7.42 -4.43 4.19
N LYS A 31 8.49 -3.64 4.35
CA LYS A 31 9.76 -4.14 4.89
C LYS A 31 9.57 -4.87 6.23
N LYS A 32 10.43 -5.86 6.50
CA LYS A 32 10.49 -6.52 7.82
C LYS A 32 10.67 -5.44 8.91
N ASN A 33 9.91 -5.55 9.99
CA ASN A 33 9.94 -4.60 11.11
C ASN A 33 9.63 -3.13 10.74
N ALA A 34 8.88 -2.87 9.65
CA ALA A 34 8.40 -1.52 9.35
C ALA A 34 7.75 -0.86 10.59
N LYS A 35 8.16 0.36 10.92
CA LYS A 35 7.74 1.11 12.12
C LYS A 35 7.52 2.58 11.78
N GLY A 36 6.69 3.26 12.57
CA GLY A 36 6.40 4.68 12.34
C GLY A 36 5.58 4.90 11.07
N THR A 37 6.10 5.72 10.15
CA THR A 37 5.41 6.06 8.90
C THR A 37 5.72 5.08 7.78
N LEU A 38 4.69 4.43 7.25
CA LEU A 38 4.75 3.65 6.00
C LEU A 38 4.24 4.51 4.84
N THR A 39 5.04 4.65 3.78
CA THR A 39 4.62 5.29 2.54
C THR A 39 4.49 4.23 1.46
N ILE A 40 3.28 4.09 0.91
CA ILE A 40 3.01 3.34 -0.32
C ILE A 40 2.97 4.39 -1.43
N PRO A 41 4.06 4.58 -2.18
CA PRO A 41 4.20 5.72 -3.09
C PRO A 41 3.28 5.57 -4.31
N ALA A 42 3.05 6.66 -5.03
CA ALA A 42 2.32 6.60 -6.30
C ALA A 42 3.10 5.81 -7.37
N THR A 43 4.43 5.82 -7.28
CA THR A 43 5.33 5.14 -8.20
C THR A 43 6.57 4.63 -7.48
N ILE A 44 7.17 3.56 -8.00
CA ILE A 44 8.52 3.11 -7.63
C ILE A 44 9.42 3.12 -8.87
N THR A 45 10.73 3.12 -8.65
CA THR A 45 11.73 2.96 -9.69
C THR A 45 12.46 1.64 -9.47
N ALA A 46 12.56 0.81 -10.51
CA ALA A 46 13.33 -0.42 -10.53
C ALA A 46 14.24 -0.41 -11.77
N GLY A 47 15.55 -0.39 -11.55
CA GLY A 47 16.52 -0.07 -12.61
C GLY A 47 16.26 1.34 -13.17
N LYS A 48 16.23 1.47 -14.50
CA LYS A 48 15.92 2.73 -15.21
C LYS A 48 14.41 2.96 -15.42
N GLN A 49 13.55 2.04 -14.98
CA GLN A 49 12.11 2.07 -15.27
C GLN A 49 11.27 2.50 -14.06
N LYS A 50 10.27 3.34 -14.32
CA LYS A 50 9.28 3.77 -13.33
C LYS A 50 7.98 2.96 -13.45
N TYR A 51 7.45 2.51 -12.33
CA TYR A 51 6.21 1.73 -12.24
C TYR A 51 5.17 2.44 -11.39
N LYS A 52 3.92 2.46 -11.84
CA LYS A 52 2.77 2.97 -11.08
C LYS A 52 2.34 1.92 -10.05
N VAL A 53 2.22 2.32 -8.78
CA VAL A 53 1.65 1.46 -7.74
C VAL A 53 0.14 1.59 -7.81
N THR A 54 -0.53 0.56 -8.31
CA THR A 54 -1.98 0.61 -8.60
C THR A 54 -2.84 -0.16 -7.61
N ALA A 55 -2.24 -0.99 -6.76
CA ALA A 55 -2.98 -1.76 -5.77
C ALA A 55 -2.12 -2.04 -4.53
N ILE A 56 -2.81 -2.34 -3.42
CA ILE A 56 -2.23 -2.93 -2.21
C ILE A 56 -2.77 -4.35 -2.09
N ALA A 57 -1.87 -5.34 -2.00
CA ALA A 57 -2.26 -6.75 -1.94
C ALA A 57 -3.01 -7.10 -0.65
N ALA A 58 -3.73 -8.22 -0.68
CA ALA A 58 -4.32 -8.79 0.52
C ALA A 58 -3.24 -9.08 1.57
N LYS A 59 -3.54 -8.77 2.83
CA LYS A 59 -2.65 -8.97 3.99
C LYS A 59 -1.27 -8.27 3.91
N ALA A 60 -1.05 -7.33 2.98
CA ALA A 60 0.27 -6.74 2.72
C ALA A 60 0.98 -6.14 3.95
N CYS A 61 0.20 -5.63 4.90
CA CYS A 61 0.67 -5.06 6.16
C CYS A 61 0.09 -5.77 7.40
N LYS A 62 -0.56 -6.93 7.23
CA LYS A 62 -1.30 -7.60 8.31
C LYS A 62 -0.44 -7.80 9.56
N GLY A 63 -1.00 -7.45 10.71
CA GLY A 63 -0.40 -7.69 12.02
C GLY A 63 0.75 -6.75 12.39
N ASN A 64 1.03 -5.70 11.61
CA ASN A 64 2.11 -4.77 11.97
C ASN A 64 1.69 -3.84 13.11
N ARG A 65 2.16 -4.16 14.32
CA ARG A 65 1.89 -3.42 15.56
C ARG A 65 2.83 -2.23 15.80
N LYS A 66 3.66 -1.85 14.82
CA LYS A 66 4.68 -0.79 14.94
C LYS A 66 4.46 0.39 13.99
N ILE A 67 3.71 0.22 12.90
CA ILE A 67 3.33 1.35 12.05
C ILE A 67 2.27 2.23 12.74
N THR A 68 2.46 3.54 12.66
CA THR A 68 1.58 4.54 13.27
C THR A 68 0.89 5.42 12.24
N LYS A 69 1.50 5.59 11.06
CA LYS A 69 0.97 6.38 9.95
C LYS A 69 1.12 5.61 8.63
N VAL A 70 0.14 5.70 7.75
CA VAL A 70 0.20 5.19 6.38
C VAL A 70 -0.17 6.30 5.41
N THR A 71 0.66 6.50 4.38
CA THR A 71 0.32 7.35 3.23
C THR A 71 0.18 6.49 1.99
N ILE A 72 -1.00 6.53 1.35
CA ILE A 72 -1.33 5.79 0.13
C ILE A 72 -1.28 6.74 -1.05
N GLY A 73 -0.46 6.39 -2.05
CA GLY A 73 -0.20 7.22 -3.23
C GLY A 73 -1.37 7.32 -4.20
N LYS A 74 -1.35 8.38 -5.03
CA LYS A 74 -2.48 8.76 -5.88
C LYS A 74 -2.92 7.72 -6.93
N ASN A 75 -2.00 6.87 -7.37
CA ASN A 75 -2.27 5.86 -8.40
C ASN A 75 -2.96 4.60 -7.87
N VAL A 76 -3.12 4.44 -6.55
CA VAL A 76 -3.68 3.23 -5.94
C VAL A 76 -5.21 3.18 -6.15
N LYS A 77 -5.69 2.16 -6.87
CA LYS A 77 -7.10 1.99 -7.25
C LYS A 77 -7.82 0.93 -6.41
N SER A 78 -7.08 0.08 -5.70
CA SER A 78 -7.63 -1.00 -4.88
C SER A 78 -6.77 -1.33 -3.66
N ILE A 79 -7.43 -1.81 -2.61
CA ILE A 79 -6.82 -2.27 -1.36
C ILE A 79 -7.36 -3.66 -1.06
N GLY A 80 -6.47 -4.64 -0.91
CA GLY A 80 -6.87 -6.03 -0.74
C GLY A 80 -7.49 -6.35 0.63
N LYS A 81 -8.14 -7.53 0.71
CA LYS A 81 -8.70 -8.09 1.95
C LYS A 81 -7.64 -8.07 3.06
N GLN A 82 -8.02 -7.56 4.23
CA GLN A 82 -7.16 -7.53 5.41
C GLN A 82 -5.80 -6.83 5.22
N ALA A 83 -5.64 -5.93 4.23
CA ALA A 83 -4.34 -5.30 3.92
C ALA A 83 -3.63 -4.71 5.13
N PHE A 84 -4.34 -4.00 6.02
CA PHE A 84 -3.83 -3.41 7.26
C PHE A 84 -4.48 -4.02 8.51
N TYR A 85 -4.99 -5.25 8.39
CA TYR A 85 -5.67 -5.91 9.50
C TYR A 85 -4.75 -6.09 10.71
N GLY A 86 -5.21 -5.67 11.88
CA GLY A 86 -4.44 -5.86 13.12
C GLY A 86 -3.25 -4.92 13.28
N CYS A 87 -3.17 -3.85 12.48
CA CYS A 87 -2.17 -2.79 12.67
C CYS A 87 -2.53 -1.90 13.87
N LYS A 88 -2.47 -2.46 15.09
CA LYS A 88 -3.04 -1.88 16.31
C LYS A 88 -2.54 -0.46 16.68
N LYS A 89 -1.36 -0.05 16.21
CA LYS A 89 -0.80 1.29 16.44
C LYS A 89 -1.07 2.28 15.31
N LEU A 90 -1.70 1.86 14.21
CA LEU A 90 -1.99 2.71 13.06
C LEU A 90 -3.10 3.70 13.41
N LYS A 91 -2.73 4.98 13.57
CA LYS A 91 -3.61 6.08 13.98
C LYS A 91 -3.97 7.05 12.85
N LYS A 92 -3.16 7.13 11.79
CA LYS A 92 -3.39 8.06 10.67
C LYS A 92 -3.22 7.36 9.34
N ILE A 93 -4.25 7.41 8.50
CA ILE A 93 -4.21 6.93 7.12
C ILE A 93 -4.50 8.13 6.23
N THR A 94 -3.57 8.47 5.35
CA THR A 94 -3.76 9.52 4.34
C THR A 94 -3.84 8.86 2.97
N ILE A 95 -4.98 9.03 2.31
CA ILE A 95 -5.24 8.51 0.98
C ILE A 95 -5.14 9.68 -0.01
N LYS A 96 -4.16 9.61 -0.91
CA LYS A 96 -3.97 10.59 -1.97
C LYS A 96 -4.64 10.21 -3.29
N SER A 97 -5.33 9.07 -3.33
CA SER A 97 -5.95 8.59 -4.56
C SER A 97 -7.36 9.14 -4.73
N THR A 98 -7.61 9.66 -5.91
CA THR A 98 -8.95 10.03 -6.41
C THR A 98 -9.64 8.86 -7.13
N SER A 99 -8.90 7.80 -7.44
CA SER A 99 -9.41 6.63 -8.19
C SER A 99 -9.74 5.43 -7.31
N LEU A 100 -9.46 5.49 -6.00
CA LEU A 100 -9.82 4.44 -5.05
C LEU A 100 -11.31 4.54 -4.71
N LYS A 101 -12.07 3.51 -5.10
CA LYS A 101 -13.51 3.42 -4.82
C LYS A 101 -13.77 2.50 -3.63
N ASN A 102 -14.84 2.75 -2.85
CA ASN A 102 -15.19 1.93 -1.69
C ASN A 102 -15.33 0.43 -2.05
N LYS A 103 -15.96 0.12 -3.19
CA LYS A 103 -16.09 -1.25 -3.71
C LYS A 103 -14.76 -1.98 -3.97
N ASN A 104 -13.66 -1.23 -4.10
CA ASN A 104 -12.32 -1.75 -4.32
C ASN A 104 -11.50 -1.86 -3.01
N ILE A 105 -12.12 -1.62 -1.85
CA ILE A 105 -11.53 -1.82 -0.53
C ILE A 105 -12.00 -3.17 -0.01
N GLY A 106 -11.08 -4.12 0.08
CA GLY A 106 -11.37 -5.48 0.49
C GLY A 106 -11.85 -5.57 1.93
N LYS A 107 -12.64 -6.60 2.20
CA LYS A 107 -13.19 -6.90 3.54
C LYS A 107 -12.11 -6.81 4.62
N GLN A 108 -12.41 -6.10 5.70
CA GLN A 108 -11.52 -5.90 6.85
C GLN A 108 -10.16 -5.25 6.53
N ALA A 109 -10.01 -4.54 5.41
CA ALA A 109 -8.74 -3.91 5.02
C ALA A 109 -8.15 -3.05 6.15
N PHE A 110 -8.99 -2.37 6.92
CA PHE A 110 -8.60 -1.49 8.02
C PHE A 110 -9.15 -1.93 9.39
N SER A 111 -9.54 -3.20 9.56
CA SER A 111 -10.04 -3.67 10.85
C SER A 111 -8.92 -3.89 11.87
N LYS A 112 -9.22 -3.73 13.16
CA LYS A 112 -8.27 -3.88 14.27
C LYS A 112 -7.04 -2.93 14.18
N ILE A 113 -7.24 -1.74 13.58
CA ILE A 113 -6.32 -0.61 13.71
C ILE A 113 -6.58 0.13 15.04
N ALA A 114 -5.90 1.25 15.30
CA ALA A 114 -6.17 2.03 16.52
C ALA A 114 -7.63 2.52 16.54
N LYS A 115 -8.28 2.46 17.72
CA LYS A 115 -9.70 2.84 17.87
C LYS A 115 -9.99 4.28 17.40
N ASN A 116 -9.04 5.18 17.59
CA ASN A 116 -9.12 6.60 17.21
C ASN A 116 -8.43 6.90 15.86
N ALA A 117 -8.31 5.91 14.99
CA ALA A 117 -7.65 6.10 13.70
C ALA A 117 -8.43 7.08 12.81
N LYS A 118 -7.72 8.06 12.26
CA LYS A 118 -8.27 9.02 11.29
C LYS A 118 -7.89 8.59 9.88
N ILE A 119 -8.89 8.45 9.01
CA ILE A 119 -8.70 8.29 7.57
C ILE A 119 -8.98 9.65 6.92
N ILE A 120 -7.97 10.19 6.24
CA ILE A 120 -8.05 11.50 5.58
C ILE A 120 -7.84 11.28 4.09
N MET A 121 -8.76 11.80 3.28
CA MET A 121 -8.63 11.84 1.83
C MET A 121 -8.17 13.23 1.42
N THR A 122 -7.07 13.33 0.68
CA THR A 122 -6.53 14.58 0.18
C THR A 122 -6.21 14.43 -1.30
N SER A 123 -6.85 15.21 -2.16
CA SER A 123 -6.48 15.30 -3.58
C SER A 123 -5.24 16.20 -3.71
N ILE A 124 -4.20 15.73 -4.40
CA ILE A 124 -2.99 16.49 -4.76
C ILE A 124 -2.68 16.24 -6.23
#